data_AF-A0A524DEH0-F1
#
_entry.id   AF-A0A524DEH0-F1
#
_cell.length_a   1.000
_cell.length_b   1.000
_cell.length_c   1.000
_cell.angle_alpha   90.00
_cell.angle_beta   90.00
_cell.angle_gamma   90.00
#
_symmetry.space_group_name_H-M   'P 1'
#
loop_
_entity.id
_entity.type
_entity.pdbx_description
1 polymer ?
#
loop_
_entity_poly.entity_id
_entity_poly.type
_entity_poly.pdbx_seq_one_letter_code
_entity_poly.pdbx_strand_id
1 'polypeptide(L)'
;MDINSIDGREIYRLMKNLCDFGYRRAGTKVALQAEQYIFEELQKAGLSDVKMEEFKFRRWWAEAYVLELLSDGILSVSNNQIIESFPVWLTGSTEPEGITAELVYVGNGTSVDFENISVEDKIVLIEGKMILNFYPSYTDRIFDSLALAKEHGALGAIFINGSPLDLRTYIFYMSIYGWKRRLPALSINNMDGRYLKELCSQEGNKIKVRLVQWVQTEKAPSNTIIGTLPGQTDDIVLIGSHTDSTFNGAMDNAAANAAMITMAQFFADIPIEKREKTIKFVGWTGHEAGLIGVNKFVKIHQEMLGKITTFIMLDGLASDGFYNQADGGIVRTGNDEKRGLFITDNSILTSIVMDAVLKYRLLPAAYVSAKSLPVSDLGPFVFSNVPSIMIIGKSIFYHTKEDTIDKIPPDRLERATKAHIEIVQNILKEKTDEIRKADGKLDNFDDFIEGKYGYEPPSGFFDILPYPVPVGFPALFHPTVFRSPESIALDFEWDFGDGDTSNIILTRHAYRKPGVYKVSFTIIDNYGNKEIIKRNVRVIDK
;
A
#
# COMPACT_ATOMS: atom_id res chain seq x y z
N MET A 1 -1.95 -27.42 -9.49
CA MET A 1 -2.30 -27.06 -8.11
C MET A 1 -3.76 -26.60 -7.99
N ASP A 2 -4.45 -26.94 -6.89
CA ASP A 2 -5.76 -26.34 -6.52
C ASP A 2 -5.48 -25.00 -5.81
N ILE A 3 -6.19 -23.93 -6.15
CA ILE A 3 -6.00 -22.61 -5.50
C ILE A 3 -6.25 -22.68 -3.99
N ASN A 4 -7.05 -23.66 -3.54
CA ASN A 4 -7.31 -23.89 -2.12
C ASN A 4 -6.11 -24.48 -1.37
N SER A 5 -5.12 -25.06 -2.07
CA SER A 5 -3.91 -25.61 -1.44
C SER A 5 -2.85 -24.55 -1.11
N ILE A 6 -3.07 -23.28 -1.46
CA ILE A 6 -2.20 -22.18 -1.06
C ILE A 6 -2.35 -21.96 0.45
N ASP A 7 -1.24 -22.12 1.19
CA ASP A 7 -1.13 -21.93 2.65
C ASP A 7 -0.33 -20.66 2.96
N GLY A 8 -0.97 -19.71 3.65
CA GLY A 8 -0.34 -18.45 4.04
C GLY A 8 0.94 -18.59 4.87
N ARG A 9 1.12 -19.70 5.60
CA ARG A 9 2.32 -19.94 6.43
C ARG A 9 3.56 -20.21 5.60
N GLU A 10 3.41 -20.86 4.45
CA GLU A 10 4.53 -21.07 3.52
C GLU A 10 4.94 -19.75 2.86
N ILE A 11 3.96 -18.92 2.49
CA ILE A 11 4.22 -17.57 1.97
C ILE A 11 4.92 -16.71 3.03
N TYR A 12 4.46 -16.79 4.29
CA TYR A 12 5.10 -16.11 5.41
C TYR A 12 6.56 -16.55 5.60
N ARG A 13 6.86 -17.85 5.44
CA ARG A 13 8.23 -18.38 5.50
C ARG A 13 9.11 -17.82 4.39
N LEU A 14 8.60 -17.75 3.15
CA LEU A 14 9.31 -17.12 2.02
C LEU A 14 9.59 -15.64 2.29
N MET A 15 8.60 -14.90 2.79
CA MET A 15 8.75 -13.49 3.18
C MET A 15 9.80 -13.34 4.29
N LYS A 16 9.72 -14.18 5.33
CA LYS A 16 10.68 -14.16 6.44
C LYS A 16 12.11 -14.41 5.94
N ASN A 17 12.33 -15.38 5.06
CA ASN A 17 13.65 -15.65 4.49
C ASN A 17 14.21 -14.42 3.77
N LEU A 18 13.38 -13.67 3.04
CA LEU A 18 13.78 -12.41 2.40
C LEU A 18 14.13 -11.33 3.43
N CYS A 19 13.36 -11.22 4.51
CA CYS A 19 13.62 -10.29 5.61
C CYS A 19 14.88 -10.65 6.42
N ASP A 20 15.22 -11.93 6.55
CA ASP A 20 16.38 -12.40 7.30
C ASP A 20 17.72 -11.97 6.65
N PHE A 21 17.73 -11.61 5.36
CA PHE A 21 18.88 -10.97 4.72
C PHE A 21 19.18 -9.56 5.29
N GLY A 22 18.18 -8.90 5.89
CA GLY A 22 18.28 -7.52 6.39
C GLY A 22 17.86 -6.49 5.33
N TYR A 23 18.51 -5.32 5.34
CA TYR A 23 18.13 -4.19 4.49
C TYR A 23 18.62 -4.42 3.05
N ARG A 24 17.71 -4.79 2.16
CA ARG A 24 18.00 -5.15 0.75
C ARG A 24 18.14 -3.93 -0.14
N ARG A 25 18.93 -2.93 0.28
CA ARG A 25 19.14 -1.71 -0.51
C ARG A 25 19.84 -2.03 -1.83
N ALA A 26 19.29 -1.55 -2.94
CA ALA A 26 19.79 -1.85 -4.28
C ALA A 26 21.31 -1.66 -4.40
N GLY A 27 21.97 -2.57 -5.12
CA GLY A 27 23.42 -2.54 -5.35
C GLY A 27 24.29 -2.86 -4.12
N THR A 28 23.71 -3.29 -3.00
CA THR A 28 24.46 -3.85 -1.87
C THR A 28 24.63 -5.36 -2.01
N LYS A 29 25.61 -5.94 -1.31
CA LYS A 29 25.77 -7.40 -1.24
C LYS A 29 24.49 -8.11 -0.76
N VAL A 30 23.79 -7.50 0.19
CA VAL A 30 22.54 -8.01 0.74
C VAL A 30 21.42 -8.05 -0.32
N ALA A 31 21.27 -6.98 -1.11
CA ALA A 31 20.32 -6.98 -2.22
C ALA A 31 20.66 -8.05 -3.27
N LEU A 32 21.93 -8.19 -3.65
CA LEU A 32 22.37 -9.23 -4.58
C LEU A 32 22.08 -10.65 -4.07
N GLN A 33 22.20 -10.88 -2.76
CA GLN A 33 21.84 -12.17 -2.15
C GLN A 33 20.32 -12.43 -2.21
N ALA A 34 19.50 -11.41 -1.99
CA ALA A 34 18.05 -11.53 -2.12
C ALA A 34 17.62 -11.73 -3.58
N GLU A 35 18.25 -11.03 -4.53
CA GLU A 35 18.06 -11.24 -5.98
C GLU A 35 18.38 -12.69 -6.37
N GLN A 36 19.50 -13.24 -5.86
CA GLN A 36 19.89 -14.64 -6.03
C GLN A 36 18.89 -15.61 -5.42
N TYR A 37 18.39 -15.32 -4.23
CA TYR A 37 17.36 -16.14 -3.59
C TYR A 37 16.08 -16.19 -4.43
N ILE A 38 15.59 -15.05 -4.93
CA ILE A 38 14.38 -15.00 -5.77
C ILE A 38 14.58 -15.80 -7.06
N PHE A 39 15.75 -15.66 -7.71
CA PHE A 39 16.11 -16.45 -8.88
C PHE A 39 16.05 -17.96 -8.60
N GLU A 40 16.66 -18.42 -7.50
CA GLU A 40 16.66 -19.83 -7.11
C GLU A 40 15.26 -20.35 -6.77
N GLU A 41 14.43 -19.54 -6.10
CA GLU A 41 13.05 -19.93 -5.78
C GLU A 41 12.17 -20.01 -7.04
N LEU A 42 12.37 -19.14 -8.03
CA LEU A 42 11.71 -19.26 -9.33
C LEU A 42 12.16 -20.51 -10.10
N GLN A 43 13.44 -20.91 -9.99
CA GLN A 43 13.90 -22.18 -10.56
C GLN A 43 13.26 -23.39 -9.86
N LYS A 44 13.23 -23.38 -8.51
CA LYS A 44 12.60 -24.44 -7.70
C LYS A 44 11.09 -24.53 -7.95
N ALA A 45 10.45 -23.42 -8.30
CA ALA A 45 9.06 -23.38 -8.69
C ALA A 45 8.76 -24.10 -10.01
N GLY A 46 9.77 -24.54 -10.77
CA GLY A 46 9.59 -25.32 -12.00
C GLY A 46 9.46 -24.47 -13.27
N LEU A 47 9.88 -23.20 -13.22
CA LEU A 47 9.89 -22.34 -14.41
C LEU A 47 10.95 -22.85 -15.40
N SER A 48 10.56 -22.98 -16.66
CA SER A 48 11.40 -23.58 -17.71
C SER A 48 12.55 -22.68 -18.19
N ASP A 49 12.44 -21.38 -17.98
CA ASP A 49 13.44 -20.38 -18.35
C ASP A 49 13.51 -19.31 -17.26
N VAL A 50 14.58 -19.34 -16.46
CA VAL A 50 14.86 -18.33 -15.43
C VAL A 50 16.24 -17.74 -15.70
N LYS A 51 16.32 -16.42 -15.83
CA LYS A 51 17.56 -15.68 -16.10
C LYS A 51 17.72 -14.47 -15.19
N MET A 52 18.97 -14.05 -15.03
CA MET A 52 19.33 -12.76 -14.46
C MET A 52 19.90 -11.85 -15.57
N GLU A 53 19.36 -10.65 -15.68
CA GLU A 53 19.89 -9.60 -16.52
C GLU A 53 20.61 -8.57 -15.65
N GLU A 54 21.95 -8.64 -15.63
CA GLU A 54 22.77 -7.68 -14.89
C GLU A 54 22.68 -6.28 -15.54
N PHE A 55 22.54 -5.26 -14.71
CA PHE A 55 22.79 -3.88 -15.08
C PHE A 55 23.62 -3.17 -14.00
N LYS A 56 24.25 -2.06 -14.39
CA LYS A 56 25.00 -1.20 -13.47
C LYS A 56 24.30 0.13 -13.32
N PHE A 57 24.27 0.63 -12.09
CA PHE A 57 23.73 1.95 -11.78
C PHE A 57 24.64 2.65 -10.77
N ARG A 58 24.40 3.94 -10.54
CA ARG A 58 25.13 4.69 -9.51
C ARG A 58 24.34 4.64 -8.21
N ARG A 59 24.83 3.89 -7.22
CA ARG A 59 24.23 3.87 -5.88
C ARG A 59 24.72 5.06 -5.05
N TRP A 60 23.89 5.49 -4.10
CA TRP A 60 24.17 6.55 -3.15
C TRP A 60 23.91 6.05 -1.73
N TRP A 61 24.76 6.45 -0.78
CA TRP A 61 24.56 6.22 0.64
C TRP A 61 25.29 7.30 1.45
N ALA A 62 24.88 7.48 2.71
CA ALA A 62 25.66 8.23 3.68
C ALA A 62 26.52 7.25 4.50
N GLU A 63 27.84 7.47 4.51
CA GLU A 63 28.81 6.73 5.31
C GLU A 63 28.73 7.15 6.79
N ALA A 64 28.52 8.44 7.02
CA ALA A 64 28.34 9.02 8.35
C ALA A 64 27.34 10.17 8.28
N TYR A 65 26.54 10.34 9.32
CA TYR A 65 25.69 11.50 9.50
C TYR A 65 25.42 11.72 10.99
N VAL A 66 25.34 12.99 11.38
CA VAL A 66 25.03 13.41 12.76
C VAL A 66 24.25 14.72 12.69
N LEU A 67 23.19 14.81 13.48
CA LEU A 67 22.58 16.08 13.84
C LEU A 67 22.78 16.30 15.34
N GLU A 68 23.49 17.36 15.70
CA GLU A 68 23.73 17.73 17.09
C GLU A 68 23.13 19.11 17.36
N LEU A 69 22.33 19.20 18.42
CA LEU A 69 21.83 20.46 18.95
C LEU A 69 22.85 21.00 19.96
N LEU A 70 23.24 22.26 19.77
CA LEU A 70 24.20 22.96 20.60
C LEU A 70 23.43 23.89 21.55
N SER A 71 23.73 23.79 22.85
CA SER A 71 23.08 24.64 23.86
C SER A 71 23.40 26.11 23.66
N ASP A 72 24.66 26.44 23.34
CA ASP A 72 25.18 27.80 23.20
C ASP A 72 24.74 28.74 24.37
N GLY A 73 24.65 28.19 25.58
CA GLY A 73 24.22 28.91 26.79
C GLY A 73 22.70 28.89 27.08
N ILE A 74 21.90 28.21 26.25
CA ILE A 74 20.46 28.01 26.48
C ILE A 74 20.27 26.92 27.55
N LEU A 75 19.73 27.30 28.72
CA LEU A 75 19.60 26.41 29.88
C LEU A 75 18.64 25.23 29.68
N SER A 76 17.65 25.37 28.79
CA SER A 76 16.68 24.31 28.47
C SER A 76 17.27 23.23 27.55
N VAL A 77 18.45 23.46 26.97
CA VAL A 77 19.09 22.56 26.01
C VAL A 77 20.31 21.91 26.66
N SER A 78 20.34 20.58 26.64
CA SER A 78 21.53 19.84 27.09
C SER A 78 22.70 20.07 26.14
N ASN A 79 23.92 20.21 26.67
CA ASN A 79 25.11 20.30 25.83
C ASN A 79 25.23 19.07 24.93
N ASN A 80 25.47 19.30 23.63
CA ASN A 80 25.76 18.27 22.63
C ASN A 80 24.68 17.18 22.53
N GLN A 81 23.41 17.59 22.55
CA GLN A 81 22.30 16.66 22.41
C GLN A 81 22.24 16.15 20.95
N ILE A 82 22.39 14.84 20.76
CA ILE A 82 22.22 14.22 19.44
C ILE A 82 20.73 14.07 19.15
N ILE A 83 20.31 14.61 18.00
CA ILE A 83 18.95 14.45 17.47
C ILE A 83 18.94 13.25 16.54
N GLU A 84 17.98 12.35 16.72
CA GLU A 84 17.88 11.16 15.88
C GLU A 84 17.43 11.57 14.47
N SER A 85 18.25 11.22 13.47
CA SER A 85 18.08 11.72 12.11
C SER A 85 18.38 10.65 11.06
N PHE A 86 17.88 10.85 9.85
CA PHE A 86 18.21 10.05 8.66
C PHE A 86 18.68 10.94 7.52
N PRO A 87 19.63 10.48 6.70
CA PRO A 87 20.06 11.25 5.54
C PRO A 87 18.98 11.23 4.46
N VAL A 88 18.64 12.39 3.92
CA VAL A 88 17.70 12.51 2.81
C VAL A 88 18.39 12.01 1.54
N TRP A 89 17.78 11.08 0.81
CA TRP A 89 18.43 10.47 -0.35
C TRP A 89 18.79 11.53 -1.41
N LEU A 90 20.00 11.41 -1.97
CA LEU A 90 20.55 12.16 -3.10
C LEU A 90 20.94 13.59 -2.73
N THR A 91 21.14 13.87 -1.44
CA THR A 91 21.65 15.14 -0.94
C THR A 91 23.19 15.15 -0.85
N GLY A 92 23.77 16.34 -0.67
CA GLY A 92 25.22 16.56 -0.73
C GLY A 92 25.96 16.20 0.55
N SER A 93 27.29 16.25 0.53
CA SER A 93 28.11 16.12 1.74
C SER A 93 28.30 17.46 2.42
N THR A 94 28.54 17.43 3.73
CA THR A 94 29.29 18.46 4.43
C THR A 94 30.80 18.25 4.24
N GLU A 95 31.61 19.23 4.60
CA GLU A 95 33.02 18.96 4.94
C GLU A 95 33.10 18.05 6.19
N PRO A 96 34.24 17.37 6.45
CA PRO A 96 34.39 16.43 7.56
C PRO A 96 34.06 17.00 8.95
N GLU A 97 34.32 18.28 9.17
CA GLU A 97 34.04 19.00 10.42
C GLU A 97 32.55 19.28 10.64
N GLY A 98 31.73 19.12 9.59
CA GLY A 98 30.32 19.48 9.58
C GLY A 98 30.07 20.98 9.41
N ILE A 99 28.79 21.33 9.34
CA ILE A 99 28.31 22.71 9.27
C ILE A 99 27.70 23.04 10.61
N THR A 100 28.23 24.07 11.29
CA THR A 100 27.63 24.63 12.50
C THR A 100 27.03 25.97 12.18
N ALA A 101 25.71 26.10 12.30
CA ALA A 101 25.00 27.34 11.99
C ALA A 101 23.72 27.47 12.84
N GLU A 102 23.14 28.66 12.83
CA GLU A 102 21.82 28.90 13.40
C GLU A 102 20.76 28.07 12.64
N LEU A 103 19.81 27.51 13.38
CA LEU A 103 18.65 26.81 12.82
C LEU A 103 17.48 27.79 12.72
N VAL A 104 16.87 27.88 11.53
CA VAL A 104 15.71 28.73 11.29
C VAL A 104 14.53 27.91 10.77
N TYR A 105 13.37 28.06 11.42
CA TYR A 105 12.15 27.41 10.94
C TYR A 105 11.54 28.22 9.79
N VAL A 106 11.32 27.56 8.64
CA VAL A 106 10.89 28.21 7.39
C VAL A 106 9.54 27.69 6.89
N GLY A 107 8.67 27.22 7.79
CA GLY A 107 7.37 26.72 7.37
C GLY A 107 7.49 25.55 6.40
N ASN A 108 6.80 25.61 5.27
CA ASN A 108 6.69 24.50 4.30
C ASN A 108 7.81 24.52 3.24
N GLY A 109 8.81 25.39 3.38
CA GLY A 109 9.92 25.52 2.42
C GLY A 109 9.44 25.94 1.02
N THR A 110 8.43 26.81 0.94
CA THR A 110 7.91 27.40 -0.31
C THR A 110 8.66 28.69 -0.66
N SER A 111 8.48 29.20 -1.88
CA SER A 111 9.05 30.50 -2.27
C SER A 111 8.60 31.62 -1.33
N VAL A 112 7.32 31.65 -0.97
CA VAL A 112 6.76 32.63 0.00
C VAL A 112 7.44 32.53 1.35
N ASP A 113 7.78 31.33 1.82
CA ASP A 113 8.49 31.16 3.08
C ASP A 113 9.91 31.78 3.00
N PHE A 114 10.65 31.51 1.92
CA PHE A 114 12.02 32.01 1.73
C PHE A 114 12.10 33.52 1.40
N GLU A 115 11.05 34.13 0.84
CA GLU A 115 10.95 35.58 0.66
C GLU A 115 10.79 36.32 2.01
N ASN A 116 10.15 35.69 2.98
CA ASN A 116 9.81 36.32 4.26
C ASN A 116 10.82 36.02 5.38
N ILE A 117 11.66 34.99 5.22
CA ILE A 117 12.57 34.51 6.25
C ILE A 117 14.00 34.47 5.70
N SER A 118 14.91 35.24 6.32
CA SER A 118 16.32 35.27 5.92
C SER A 118 17.04 33.99 6.33
N VAL A 119 17.57 33.25 5.33
CA VAL A 119 18.26 31.96 5.53
C VAL A 119 19.75 31.97 5.15
N GLU A 120 20.29 33.11 4.72
CA GLU A 120 21.72 33.29 4.43
C GLU A 120 22.55 32.84 5.64
N ASP A 121 23.54 31.96 5.39
CA ASP A 121 24.44 31.36 6.38
C ASP A 121 23.74 30.53 7.50
N LYS A 122 22.50 30.07 7.26
CA LYS A 122 21.73 29.27 8.23
C LYS A 122 21.47 27.84 7.75
N ILE A 123 21.11 26.97 8.69
CA ILE A 123 20.49 25.67 8.39
C ILE A 123 18.97 25.85 8.51
N VAL A 124 18.22 25.35 7.54
CA VAL A 124 16.76 25.52 7.50
C VAL A 124 16.03 24.30 8.07
N LEU A 125 15.03 24.53 8.92
CA LEU A 125 14.09 23.52 9.40
C LEU A 125 12.78 23.63 8.62
N ILE A 126 12.47 22.60 7.84
CA ILE A 126 11.33 22.56 6.92
C ILE A 126 10.27 21.60 7.44
N GLU A 127 9.02 22.06 7.49
CA GLU A 127 7.85 21.31 7.92
C GLU A 127 7.43 20.24 6.91
N GLY A 128 6.91 19.14 7.44
CA GLY A 128 6.32 18.07 6.66
C GLY A 128 5.21 17.32 7.36
N LYS A 129 4.21 16.92 6.59
CA LYS A 129 3.04 16.18 7.10
C LYS A 129 2.84 14.90 6.30
N MET A 130 2.59 13.78 6.97
CA MET A 130 2.22 12.55 6.28
C MET A 130 0.79 12.65 5.73
N ILE A 131 0.65 12.54 4.42
CA ILE A 131 -0.61 12.44 3.69
C ILE A 131 -0.85 10.95 3.39
N LEU A 132 -2.08 10.47 3.62
CA LEU A 132 -2.53 9.12 3.27
C LEU A 132 -1.62 7.97 3.78
N ASN A 133 -0.99 8.13 4.96
CA ASN A 133 -0.13 7.12 5.62
C ASN A 133 1.21 6.76 4.95
N PHE A 134 1.46 7.17 3.70
CA PHE A 134 2.71 6.84 2.99
C PHE A 134 3.30 7.99 2.16
N TYR A 135 2.72 9.19 2.20
CA TYR A 135 3.14 10.32 1.36
C TYR A 135 3.45 11.59 2.16
N PRO A 136 4.71 11.87 2.54
CA PRO A 136 5.04 13.17 3.14
C PRO A 136 4.71 14.35 2.20
N SER A 137 4.16 15.44 2.75
CA SER A 137 3.64 16.59 1.99
C SER A 137 4.71 17.42 1.27
N TYR A 138 5.98 17.17 1.57
CA TYR A 138 7.12 17.76 0.87
C TYR A 138 7.73 16.80 -0.15
N THR A 139 7.30 15.53 -0.24
CA THR A 139 7.95 14.53 -1.12
C THR A 139 8.07 15.04 -2.54
N ASP A 140 7.00 15.63 -3.09
CA ASP A 140 7.01 16.18 -4.46
C ASP A 140 7.88 17.42 -4.65
N ARG A 141 8.21 18.12 -3.57
CA ARG A 141 8.88 19.43 -3.59
C ARG A 141 10.25 19.41 -2.93
N ILE A 142 10.73 18.27 -2.43
CA ILE A 142 11.90 18.24 -1.55
C ILE A 142 13.14 18.85 -2.22
N PHE A 143 13.37 18.55 -3.50
CA PHE A 143 14.48 19.15 -4.24
C PHE A 143 14.23 20.59 -4.65
N ASP A 144 12.97 20.99 -4.84
CA ASP A 144 12.61 22.39 -5.11
C ASP A 144 12.85 23.24 -3.87
N SER A 145 12.41 22.78 -2.69
CA SER A 145 12.69 23.43 -1.41
C SER A 145 14.18 23.51 -1.11
N LEU A 146 14.95 22.44 -1.41
CA LEU A 146 16.41 22.47 -1.30
C LEU A 146 17.08 23.44 -2.27
N ALA A 147 16.56 23.55 -3.50
CA ALA A 147 17.07 24.50 -4.49
C ALA A 147 16.80 25.94 -4.05
N LEU A 148 15.58 26.24 -3.59
CA LEU A 148 15.19 27.54 -3.06
C LEU A 148 16.01 27.92 -1.83
N ALA A 149 16.17 27.00 -0.86
CA ALA A 149 17.00 27.22 0.31
C ALA A 149 18.43 27.59 -0.09
N LYS A 150 19.01 26.87 -1.06
CA LYS A 150 20.35 27.15 -1.57
C LYS A 150 20.44 28.50 -2.28
N GLU A 151 19.45 28.86 -3.07
CA GLU A 151 19.38 30.15 -3.78
C GLU A 151 19.38 31.33 -2.80
N HIS A 152 18.75 31.16 -1.64
CA HIS A 152 18.69 32.16 -0.57
C HIS A 152 19.85 32.05 0.45
N GLY A 153 20.89 31.27 0.15
CA GLY A 153 22.12 31.21 0.94
C GLY A 153 22.12 30.23 2.12
N ALA A 154 21.16 29.30 2.21
CA ALA A 154 21.17 28.28 3.24
C ALA A 154 22.35 27.31 3.08
N LEU A 155 22.90 26.86 4.19
CA LEU A 155 24.06 25.96 4.27
C LEU A 155 23.67 24.47 4.33
N GLY A 156 22.46 24.17 4.77
CA GLY A 156 21.93 22.81 4.89
C GLY A 156 20.45 22.82 5.25
N ALA A 157 19.81 21.65 5.23
CA ALA A 157 18.39 21.52 5.56
C ALA A 157 18.10 20.35 6.50
N ILE A 158 17.04 20.51 7.30
CA ILE A 158 16.47 19.48 8.16
C ILE A 158 14.99 19.41 7.85
N PHE A 159 14.51 18.24 7.43
CA PHE A 159 13.10 18.00 7.15
C PHE A 159 12.42 17.31 8.33
N ILE A 160 11.27 17.84 8.75
CA ILE A 160 10.39 17.17 9.69
C ILE A 160 9.55 16.15 8.90
N ASN A 161 9.66 14.88 9.24
CA ASN A 161 9.20 13.80 8.36
C ASN A 161 7.69 13.76 8.19
N GLY A 162 6.94 14.19 9.19
CA GLY A 162 5.48 14.03 9.25
C GLY A 162 5.03 12.64 9.71
N SER A 163 5.94 11.70 9.97
CA SER A 163 5.64 10.29 10.23
C SER A 163 4.95 10.02 11.58
N PRO A 164 4.01 9.06 11.66
CA PRO A 164 3.36 8.71 12.93
C PRO A 164 4.37 8.19 13.96
N LEU A 165 4.09 8.34 15.25
CA LEU A 165 4.91 7.87 16.38
C LEU A 165 6.41 8.20 16.33
N ASP A 166 6.79 9.27 15.65
CA ASP A 166 8.20 9.64 15.52
C ASP A 166 9.06 8.56 14.86
N LEU A 167 8.44 7.78 14.00
CA LEU A 167 9.14 6.72 13.32
C LEU A 167 10.25 7.29 12.43
N ARG A 168 11.37 6.57 12.45
CA ARG A 168 12.51 6.80 11.58
C ARG A 168 12.14 6.44 10.17
N THR A 169 11.78 7.46 9.40
CA THR A 169 11.38 7.31 8.01
C THR A 169 12.53 7.64 7.11
N TYR A 170 12.75 6.75 6.17
CA TYR A 170 13.64 7.01 5.07
C TYR A 170 12.89 7.85 4.02
N ILE A 171 13.48 8.97 3.62
CA ILE A 171 12.87 9.84 2.63
C ILE A 171 13.57 9.62 1.30
N PHE A 172 12.81 9.15 0.33
CA PHE A 172 13.26 9.00 -1.04
C PHE A 172 12.37 9.83 -1.98
N TYR A 173 13.02 10.60 -2.86
CA TYR A 173 12.37 11.25 -4.00
C TYR A 173 13.33 11.31 -5.17
N MET A 174 12.79 11.35 -6.40
CA MET A 174 13.59 11.32 -7.61
C MET A 174 13.75 12.70 -8.25
N SER A 175 14.96 13.22 -8.15
CA SER A 175 15.61 13.98 -9.21
C SER A 175 17.06 13.52 -9.23
N ILE A 176 17.57 12.98 -10.34
CA ILE A 176 18.94 12.45 -10.41
C ILE A 176 19.94 13.47 -10.98
N TYR A 177 19.45 14.61 -11.49
CA TYR A 177 20.28 15.64 -12.10
C TYR A 177 20.88 16.57 -11.04
N GLY A 178 22.19 16.81 -11.11
CA GLY A 178 22.88 17.82 -10.30
C GLY A 178 23.17 17.45 -8.84
N TRP A 179 23.04 16.18 -8.43
CA TRP A 179 23.10 15.77 -7.01
C TRP A 179 24.37 16.18 -6.23
N LYS A 180 25.56 16.18 -6.86
CA LYS A 180 26.82 16.62 -6.22
C LYS A 180 26.83 18.10 -5.77
N ARG A 181 25.91 18.92 -6.29
CA ARG A 181 25.81 20.35 -5.96
C ARG A 181 24.66 20.63 -4.99
N ARG A 182 24.01 19.60 -4.44
CA ARG A 182 22.87 19.78 -3.53
C ARG A 182 23.36 20.08 -2.12
N LEU A 183 22.52 20.78 -1.36
CA LEU A 183 22.73 20.96 0.07
C LEU A 183 22.76 19.60 0.78
N PRO A 184 23.55 19.45 1.86
CA PRO A 184 23.37 18.34 2.78
C PRO A 184 22.02 18.48 3.46
N ALA A 185 21.28 17.38 3.59
CA ALA A 185 20.02 17.41 4.30
C ALA A 185 19.74 16.13 5.07
N LEU A 186 19.22 16.32 6.29
CA LEU A 186 18.78 15.27 7.17
C LEU A 186 17.27 15.35 7.33
N SER A 187 16.69 14.27 7.83
CA SER A 187 15.28 14.14 8.16
C SER A 187 15.15 13.70 9.61
N ILE A 188 14.16 14.22 10.31
CA ILE A 188 13.93 13.97 11.73
C ILE A 188 12.48 13.63 11.99
N ASN A 189 12.26 12.87 13.04
CA ASN A 189 10.94 12.48 13.46
C ASN A 189 10.09 13.69 13.91
N ASN A 190 8.80 13.47 14.16
CA ASN A 190 7.85 14.56 14.43
C ASN A 190 8.07 15.23 15.80
N MET A 191 8.47 14.51 16.84
CA MET A 191 8.68 15.03 18.18
C MET A 191 9.96 15.84 18.25
N ASP A 192 11.04 15.36 17.64
CA ASP A 192 12.26 16.15 17.46
C ASP A 192 11.97 17.40 16.62
N GLY A 193 11.15 17.25 15.57
CA GLY A 193 10.68 18.39 14.77
C GLY A 193 9.90 19.42 15.59
N ARG A 194 8.94 18.99 16.41
CA ARG A 194 8.18 19.88 17.31
C ARG A 194 9.09 20.55 18.33
N TYR A 195 9.99 19.79 18.95
CA TYR A 195 10.95 20.28 19.91
C TYR A 195 11.85 21.37 19.32
N LEU A 196 12.46 21.10 18.15
CA LEU A 196 13.31 22.10 17.48
C LEU A 196 12.51 23.32 17.03
N LYS A 197 11.26 23.16 16.58
CA LYS A 197 10.38 24.29 16.25
C LYS A 197 10.06 25.16 17.45
N GLU A 198 9.72 24.56 18.58
CA GLU A 198 9.44 25.29 19.82
C GLU A 198 10.66 26.07 20.29
N LEU A 199 11.85 25.45 20.24
CA LEU A 199 13.11 26.12 20.53
C LEU A 199 13.41 27.28 19.58
N CYS A 200 13.25 27.09 18.27
CA CYS A 200 13.37 28.17 17.28
C CYS A 200 12.44 29.35 17.62
N SER A 201 11.20 29.08 18.04
CA SER A 201 10.25 30.13 18.43
C SER A 201 10.62 30.82 19.74
N GLN A 202 11.08 30.09 20.75
CA GLN A 202 11.38 30.63 22.09
C GLN A 202 12.66 31.46 22.10
N GLU A 203 13.69 31.00 21.38
CA GLU A 203 15.02 31.62 21.35
C GLU A 203 15.20 32.61 20.18
N GLY A 204 14.14 32.88 19.42
CA GLY A 204 14.17 33.82 18.30
C GLY A 204 15.07 33.36 17.14
N ASN A 205 15.06 32.06 16.83
CA ASN A 205 15.86 31.38 15.79
C ASN A 205 17.38 31.45 16.02
N LYS A 206 17.83 31.55 17.28
CA LYS A 206 19.26 31.61 17.64
C LYS A 206 19.87 30.27 18.04
N ILE A 207 19.08 29.20 18.06
CA ILE A 207 19.60 27.88 18.39
C ILE A 207 20.59 27.44 17.31
N LYS A 208 21.69 26.81 17.70
CA LYS A 208 22.69 26.31 16.76
C LYS A 208 22.63 24.80 16.67
N VAL A 209 22.84 24.30 15.46
CA VAL A 209 22.99 22.86 15.21
C VAL A 209 24.30 22.61 14.47
N ARG A 210 24.92 21.46 14.74
CA ARG A 210 25.97 20.90 13.89
C ARG A 210 25.36 19.78 13.04
N LEU A 211 25.36 19.99 11.72
CA LEU A 211 24.97 19.00 10.72
C LEU A 211 26.24 18.38 10.13
N VAL A 212 26.37 17.07 10.24
CA VAL A 212 27.41 16.28 9.55
C VAL A 212 26.72 15.32 8.61
N GLN A 213 27.15 15.27 7.36
CA GLN A 213 26.71 14.25 6.42
C GLN A 213 27.83 13.94 5.43
N TRP A 214 28.31 12.70 5.40
CA TRP A 214 29.30 12.25 4.45
C TRP A 214 28.69 11.26 3.47
N VAL A 215 28.43 11.70 2.24
CA VAL A 215 27.83 10.84 1.21
C VAL A 215 28.89 10.25 0.29
N GLN A 216 28.59 9.03 -0.16
CA GLN A 216 29.39 8.25 -1.08
C GLN A 216 28.54 7.82 -2.27
N THR A 217 29.19 7.67 -3.42
CA THR A 217 28.57 7.01 -4.56
C THR A 217 29.57 6.16 -5.31
N GLU A 218 29.07 5.08 -5.87
CA GLU A 218 29.85 4.24 -6.76
C GLU A 218 28.95 3.62 -7.82
N LYS A 219 29.58 3.05 -8.85
CA LYS A 219 28.87 2.17 -9.77
C LYS A 219 28.72 0.81 -9.09
N ALA A 220 27.48 0.36 -8.92
CA ALA A 220 27.17 -0.94 -8.36
C ALA A 220 26.41 -1.80 -9.39
N PRO A 221 26.63 -3.13 -9.39
CA PRO A 221 25.81 -4.06 -10.14
C PRO A 221 24.47 -4.32 -9.44
N SER A 222 23.49 -4.75 -10.21
CA SER A 222 22.21 -5.27 -9.75
C SER A 222 21.58 -6.10 -10.87
N ASN A 223 20.57 -6.90 -10.55
CA ASN A 223 19.95 -7.79 -11.51
C ASN A 223 18.45 -7.55 -11.65
N THR A 224 17.96 -7.74 -12.87
CA THR A 224 16.55 -8.06 -13.10
C THR A 224 16.41 -9.57 -13.24
N ILE A 225 15.63 -10.19 -12.37
CA ILE A 225 15.31 -11.61 -12.42
C ILE A 225 14.10 -11.79 -13.32
N ILE A 226 14.16 -12.70 -14.30
CA ILE A 226 13.07 -12.98 -15.22
C ILE A 226 12.85 -14.48 -15.24
N GLY A 227 11.69 -14.92 -14.76
CA GLY A 227 11.19 -16.28 -14.93
C GLY A 227 10.08 -16.31 -15.99
N THR A 228 10.12 -17.29 -16.89
CA THR A 228 9.14 -17.46 -17.97
C THR A 228 8.46 -18.83 -17.87
N LEU A 229 7.13 -18.82 -17.92
CA LEU A 229 6.29 -19.97 -18.22
C LEU A 229 5.71 -19.81 -19.63
N PRO A 230 6.18 -20.57 -20.63
CA PRO A 230 5.70 -20.43 -22.00
C PRO A 230 4.22 -20.81 -22.10
N GLY A 231 3.49 -20.03 -22.90
CA GLY A 231 2.14 -20.34 -23.35
C GLY A 231 2.14 -20.83 -24.79
N GLN A 232 0.94 -21.03 -25.33
CA GLN A 232 0.71 -21.39 -26.73
C GLN A 232 0.87 -20.19 -27.68
N THR A 233 0.72 -18.97 -27.16
CA THR A 233 0.88 -17.71 -27.90
C THR A 233 2.03 -16.86 -27.35
N ASP A 234 2.42 -15.88 -28.16
CA ASP A 234 3.41 -14.86 -27.83
C ASP A 234 2.86 -13.76 -26.90
N ASP A 235 1.56 -13.77 -26.59
CA ASP A 235 0.95 -12.81 -25.66
C ASP A 235 1.44 -13.07 -24.23
N ILE A 236 1.63 -11.99 -23.47
CA ILE A 236 2.29 -12.02 -22.16
C ILE A 236 1.37 -11.48 -21.07
N VAL A 237 1.12 -12.28 -20.04
CA VAL A 237 0.71 -11.76 -18.73
C VAL A 237 1.97 -11.56 -17.90
N LEU A 238 2.30 -10.30 -17.62
CA LEU A 238 3.50 -9.92 -16.87
C LEU A 238 3.15 -9.72 -15.40
N ILE A 239 3.81 -10.43 -14.51
CA ILE A 239 3.69 -10.27 -13.05
C ILE A 239 5.03 -9.73 -12.55
N GLY A 240 5.03 -8.56 -11.93
CA GLY A 240 6.25 -7.88 -11.50
C GLY A 240 6.25 -7.53 -10.03
N SER A 241 7.42 -7.48 -9.43
CA SER A 241 7.64 -7.01 -8.06
C SER A 241 9.01 -6.38 -7.97
N HIS A 242 9.19 -5.33 -7.17
CA HIS A 242 10.54 -4.89 -6.86
C HIS A 242 11.17 -5.74 -5.76
N THR A 243 12.49 -5.92 -5.81
CA THR A 243 13.22 -6.84 -4.92
C THR A 243 13.95 -6.14 -3.77
N ASP A 244 14.26 -4.86 -3.93
CA ASP A 244 14.94 -4.04 -2.95
C ASP A 244 13.99 -3.55 -1.84
N SER A 245 14.59 -3.12 -0.73
CA SER A 245 13.88 -2.51 0.40
C SER A 245 14.72 -1.44 1.06
N THR A 246 14.01 -0.45 1.62
CA THR A 246 14.60 0.61 2.45
C THR A 246 15.19 0.09 3.78
N PHE A 247 14.37 -0.65 4.54
CA PHE A 247 14.70 -1.32 5.80
C PHE A 247 14.43 -2.82 5.66
N ASN A 248 13.87 -3.50 6.67
CA ASN A 248 13.51 -4.92 6.56
C ASN A 248 12.53 -5.16 5.41
N GLY A 249 11.57 -4.24 5.24
CA GLY A 249 10.70 -4.23 4.09
C GLY A 249 9.83 -5.48 4.04
N ALA A 250 9.15 -5.79 5.14
CA ALA A 250 8.29 -6.97 5.22
C ALA A 250 7.05 -6.79 4.36
N MET A 251 6.34 -5.68 4.56
CA MET A 251 5.30 -5.17 3.67
C MET A 251 5.90 -4.73 2.34
N ASP A 252 7.01 -3.98 2.41
CA ASP A 252 7.65 -3.30 1.28
C ASP A 252 9.10 -3.75 1.04
N ASN A 253 9.36 -4.86 0.33
CA ASN A 253 8.39 -5.57 -0.49
C ASN A 253 8.53 -7.10 -0.41
N ALA A 254 8.99 -7.63 0.72
CA ALA A 254 9.21 -9.07 0.88
C ALA A 254 7.91 -9.89 0.74
N ALA A 255 6.78 -9.37 1.24
CA ALA A 255 5.48 -10.02 1.13
C ALA A 255 5.04 -10.21 -0.32
N ALA A 256 5.21 -9.19 -1.17
CA ALA A 256 4.91 -9.28 -2.60
C ALA A 256 5.85 -10.23 -3.33
N ASN A 257 7.14 -10.22 -3.02
CA ASN A 257 8.11 -11.18 -3.60
C ASN A 257 7.75 -12.62 -3.22
N ALA A 258 7.35 -12.87 -1.97
CA ALA A 258 6.88 -14.17 -1.52
C ALA A 258 5.59 -14.62 -2.24
N ALA A 259 4.64 -13.71 -2.43
CA ALA A 259 3.44 -13.96 -3.22
C ALA A 259 3.79 -14.27 -4.68
N MET A 260 4.70 -13.51 -5.30
CA MET A 260 5.17 -13.74 -6.67
C MET A 260 5.77 -15.14 -6.84
N ILE A 261 6.64 -15.56 -5.93
CA ILE A 261 7.24 -16.91 -5.92
C ILE A 261 6.13 -17.97 -5.80
N THR A 262 5.18 -17.77 -4.90
CA THR A 262 4.05 -18.70 -4.69
C THR A 262 3.15 -18.79 -5.92
N MET A 263 2.88 -17.65 -6.58
CA MET A 263 2.16 -17.62 -7.85
C MET A 263 2.94 -18.38 -8.94
N ALA A 264 4.26 -18.21 -9.02
CA ALA A 264 5.10 -18.95 -9.95
C ALA A 264 4.98 -20.47 -9.75
N GLN A 265 5.03 -20.93 -8.49
CA GLN A 265 4.81 -22.35 -8.13
C GLN A 265 3.43 -22.83 -8.59
N PHE A 266 2.38 -22.05 -8.29
CA PHE A 266 1.00 -22.39 -8.67
C PHE A 266 0.83 -22.52 -10.19
N PHE A 267 1.35 -21.56 -10.96
CA PHE A 267 1.17 -21.52 -12.41
C PHE A 267 2.08 -22.51 -13.15
N ALA A 268 3.23 -22.88 -12.58
CA ALA A 268 4.12 -23.89 -13.17
C ALA A 268 3.47 -25.28 -13.24
N ASP A 269 2.62 -25.61 -12.26
CA ASP A 269 1.82 -26.83 -12.24
C ASP A 269 0.77 -26.93 -13.34
N ILE A 270 0.47 -25.83 -14.04
CA ILE A 270 -0.50 -25.81 -15.13
C ILE A 270 0.22 -26.26 -16.42
N PRO A 271 -0.24 -27.34 -17.08
CA PRO A 271 0.36 -27.78 -18.34
C PRO A 271 0.26 -26.72 -19.45
N ILE A 272 1.22 -26.69 -20.36
CA ILE A 272 1.28 -25.70 -21.46
C ILE A 272 0.02 -25.75 -22.35
N GLU A 273 -0.59 -26.93 -22.51
CA GLU A 273 -1.82 -27.13 -23.28
C GLU A 273 -3.02 -26.39 -22.68
N LYS A 274 -2.96 -26.05 -21.38
CA LYS A 274 -3.96 -25.25 -20.68
C LYS A 274 -3.53 -23.80 -20.45
N ARG A 275 -2.35 -23.42 -20.93
CA ARG A 275 -1.79 -22.07 -20.81
C ARG A 275 -1.75 -21.42 -22.19
N GLU A 276 -2.79 -20.65 -22.51
CA GLU A 276 -2.86 -19.95 -23.80
C GLU A 276 -1.74 -18.92 -23.93
N LYS A 277 -1.57 -18.06 -22.92
CA LYS A 277 -0.62 -16.93 -22.95
C LYS A 277 0.62 -17.23 -22.12
N THR A 278 1.75 -16.68 -22.53
CA THR A 278 2.99 -16.76 -21.75
C THR A 278 2.84 -15.97 -20.45
N ILE A 279 3.32 -16.52 -19.32
CA ILE A 279 3.36 -15.81 -18.03
C ILE A 279 4.82 -15.49 -17.72
N LYS A 280 5.12 -14.23 -17.42
CA LYS A 280 6.45 -13.80 -17.00
C LYS A 280 6.41 -13.27 -15.57
N PHE A 281 7.30 -13.77 -14.72
CA PHE A 281 7.55 -13.29 -13.36
C PHE A 281 8.84 -12.49 -13.37
N VAL A 282 8.77 -11.22 -12.99
CA VAL A 282 9.93 -10.32 -13.08
C VAL A 282 10.19 -9.62 -11.75
N GLY A 283 11.39 -9.83 -11.22
CA GLY A 283 11.91 -9.11 -10.07
C GLY A 283 12.93 -8.06 -10.50
N TRP A 284 12.60 -6.77 -10.45
CA TRP A 284 13.59 -5.71 -10.69
C TRP A 284 13.98 -5.03 -9.38
N THR A 285 15.25 -4.67 -9.29
CA THR A 285 15.83 -3.99 -8.13
C THR A 285 15.97 -2.49 -8.39
N GLY A 286 16.06 -1.71 -7.31
CA GLY A 286 16.22 -0.26 -7.38
C GLY A 286 14.92 0.50 -7.60
N HIS A 287 13.78 -0.07 -7.18
CA HIS A 287 12.55 0.69 -7.01
C HIS A 287 12.79 1.86 -6.04
N GLU A 288 13.40 1.55 -4.89
CA GLU A 288 13.70 2.50 -3.83
C GLU A 288 14.84 3.45 -4.22
N ALA A 289 15.67 3.04 -5.18
CA ALA A 289 16.73 3.86 -5.76
C ALA A 289 16.26 4.68 -6.97
N GLY A 290 14.95 4.79 -7.16
CA GLY A 290 14.35 5.62 -8.19
C GLY A 290 13.93 4.87 -9.43
N LEU A 291 13.18 3.79 -9.24
CA LEU A 291 12.57 3.01 -10.32
C LEU A 291 13.62 2.60 -11.38
N ILE A 292 14.89 2.46 -10.99
CA ILE A 292 15.99 2.35 -11.96
C ILE A 292 15.94 1.01 -12.69
N GLY A 293 15.54 -0.06 -12.00
CA GLY A 293 15.40 -1.40 -12.55
C GLY A 293 14.29 -1.47 -13.59
N VAL A 294 13.08 -1.03 -13.25
CA VAL A 294 11.94 -1.04 -14.18
C VAL A 294 12.19 -0.14 -15.40
N ASN A 295 12.75 1.06 -15.20
CA ASN A 295 13.04 1.97 -16.31
C ASN A 295 14.08 1.37 -17.26
N LYS A 296 15.08 0.66 -16.72
CA LYS A 296 16.06 -0.07 -17.52
C LYS A 296 15.41 -1.24 -18.25
N PHE A 297 14.54 -2.00 -17.58
CA PHE A 297 13.81 -3.14 -18.14
C PHE A 297 12.95 -2.71 -19.33
N VAL A 298 12.08 -1.70 -19.17
CA VAL A 298 11.22 -1.19 -20.25
C VAL A 298 12.05 -0.68 -21.43
N LYS A 299 13.19 -0.04 -21.16
CA LYS A 299 14.11 0.44 -22.22
C LYS A 299 14.78 -0.70 -22.99
N ILE A 300 15.14 -1.80 -22.33
CA ILE A 300 15.76 -2.97 -22.98
C ILE A 300 14.71 -3.78 -23.75
N HIS A 301 13.53 -3.96 -23.16
CA HIS A 301 12.48 -4.86 -23.64
C HIS A 301 11.35 -4.13 -24.37
N GLN A 302 11.65 -3.06 -25.12
CA GLN A 302 10.64 -2.25 -25.81
C GLN A 302 9.74 -3.08 -26.75
N GLU A 303 10.31 -4.06 -27.44
CA GLU A 303 9.55 -4.96 -28.33
C GLU A 303 8.58 -5.86 -27.56
N MET A 304 8.87 -6.17 -26.29
CA MET A 304 7.99 -6.98 -25.44
C MET A 304 6.72 -6.24 -25.06
N LEU A 305 6.77 -4.90 -24.93
CA LEU A 305 5.65 -4.10 -24.43
C LEU A 305 4.39 -4.31 -25.28
N GLY A 306 4.54 -4.36 -26.60
CA GLY A 306 3.46 -4.62 -27.55
C GLY A 306 2.89 -6.04 -27.52
N LYS A 307 3.48 -6.95 -26.74
CA LYS A 307 3.00 -8.32 -26.50
C LYS A 307 2.37 -8.50 -25.12
N ILE A 308 2.50 -7.53 -24.22
CA ILE A 308 1.91 -7.62 -22.88
C ILE A 308 0.39 -7.42 -22.99
N THR A 309 -0.38 -8.44 -22.59
CA THR A 309 -1.83 -8.39 -22.41
C THR A 309 -2.19 -7.54 -21.21
N THR A 310 -1.55 -7.83 -20.08
CA THR A 310 -1.73 -7.07 -18.84
C THR A 310 -0.46 -7.16 -18.00
N PHE A 311 -0.07 -6.04 -17.40
CA PHE A 311 0.95 -5.99 -16.37
C PHE A 311 0.29 -5.96 -14.98
N ILE A 312 0.62 -6.93 -14.13
CA ILE A 312 0.20 -6.99 -12.72
C ILE A 312 1.42 -6.67 -11.85
N MET A 313 1.41 -5.50 -11.22
CA MET A 313 2.42 -5.11 -10.24
C MET A 313 2.04 -5.60 -8.84
N LEU A 314 3.00 -6.21 -8.15
CA LEU A 314 2.92 -6.63 -6.76
C LEU A 314 3.79 -5.70 -5.91
N ASP A 315 3.15 -4.96 -5.03
CA ASP A 315 3.75 -3.96 -4.17
C ASP A 315 2.90 -3.82 -2.90
N GLY A 316 3.51 -3.67 -1.72
CA GLY A 316 2.82 -3.36 -0.48
C GLY A 316 1.67 -4.32 -0.16
N LEU A 317 1.99 -5.52 0.31
CA LEU A 317 1.04 -6.64 0.35
C LEU A 317 0.78 -7.17 1.77
N ALA A 318 -0.48 -7.53 2.03
CA ALA A 318 -0.96 -8.28 3.21
C ALA A 318 -0.72 -7.68 4.61
N SER A 319 -0.50 -6.37 4.72
CA SER A 319 -0.29 -5.73 6.02
C SER A 319 -1.53 -5.66 6.91
N ASP A 320 -1.27 -5.63 8.21
CA ASP A 320 -2.18 -5.16 9.23
C ASP A 320 -2.62 -3.71 9.00
N GLY A 321 -3.91 -3.44 9.25
CA GLY A 321 -4.45 -2.10 9.19
C GLY A 321 -4.15 -1.35 10.48
N PHE A 322 -3.66 -0.12 10.36
CA PHE A 322 -3.35 0.72 11.51
C PHE A 322 -3.87 2.14 11.32
N TYR A 323 -4.19 2.82 12.43
CA TYR A 323 -4.45 4.25 12.41
C TYR A 323 -3.65 4.98 13.47
N ASN A 324 -3.29 6.22 13.15
CA ASN A 324 -2.64 7.15 14.07
C ASN A 324 -3.71 7.93 14.85
N GLN A 325 -3.64 7.89 16.17
CA GLN A 325 -4.46 8.66 17.09
C GLN A 325 -4.00 10.13 17.12
N ALA A 326 -4.89 11.02 17.55
CA ALA A 326 -4.61 12.46 17.60
C ALA A 326 -3.45 12.82 18.57
N ASP A 327 -3.22 11.98 19.58
CA ASP A 327 -2.11 12.08 20.53
C ASP A 327 -0.80 11.43 20.00
N GLY A 328 -0.85 10.87 18.79
CA GLY A 328 0.26 10.17 18.16
C GLY A 328 0.27 8.66 18.36
N GLY A 329 -0.63 8.07 19.15
CA GLY A 329 -0.69 6.62 19.38
C GLY A 329 -1.00 5.79 18.12
N ILE A 330 -0.44 4.58 18.00
CA ILE A 330 -0.85 3.64 16.93
C ILE A 330 -1.81 2.60 17.50
N VAL A 331 -2.93 2.42 16.80
CA VAL A 331 -3.87 1.36 17.09
C VAL A 331 -4.06 0.47 15.87
N ARG A 332 -3.91 -0.83 16.09
CA ARG A 332 -4.28 -1.86 15.13
C ARG A 332 -5.80 -1.84 14.98
N THR A 333 -6.29 -1.74 13.75
CA THR A 333 -7.73 -1.60 13.47
C THR A 333 -8.50 -2.91 13.61
N GLY A 334 -7.79 -4.05 13.69
CA GLY A 334 -8.38 -5.38 13.55
C GLY A 334 -8.75 -5.76 12.11
N ASN A 335 -8.62 -4.82 11.17
CA ASN A 335 -8.95 -5.00 9.75
C ASN A 335 -7.68 -5.03 8.88
N ASP A 336 -7.88 -5.42 7.64
CA ASP A 336 -6.99 -5.25 6.49
C ASP A 336 -6.52 -3.79 6.33
N GLU A 337 -5.25 -3.58 5.96
CA GLU A 337 -4.78 -2.23 5.60
C GLU A 337 -5.56 -1.70 4.38
N LYS A 338 -5.80 -0.39 4.38
CA LYS A 338 -6.47 0.30 3.28
C LYS A 338 -5.61 0.17 2.03
N ARG A 339 -6.26 -0.03 0.88
CA ARG A 339 -5.55 -0.20 -0.39
C ARG A 339 -6.14 0.61 -1.52
N GLY A 340 -5.27 0.98 -2.44
CA GLY A 340 -5.66 1.45 -3.76
C GLY A 340 -5.75 0.26 -4.73
N LEU A 341 -6.81 0.23 -5.52
CA LEU A 341 -6.95 -0.62 -6.70
C LEU A 341 -6.56 0.23 -7.90
N PHE A 342 -5.27 0.26 -8.22
CA PHE A 342 -4.74 1.00 -9.35
C PHE A 342 -4.93 0.15 -10.61
N ILE A 343 -5.87 0.55 -11.45
CA ILE A 343 -6.21 -0.18 -12.67
C ILE A 343 -6.21 0.84 -13.80
N THR A 344 -5.60 0.52 -14.94
CA THR A 344 -5.83 1.36 -16.13
C THR A 344 -7.32 1.38 -16.41
N ASP A 345 -7.89 2.52 -16.83
CA ASP A 345 -9.33 2.66 -16.98
C ASP A 345 -9.87 1.62 -17.96
N ASN A 346 -10.32 0.46 -17.47
CA ASN A 346 -10.54 -0.74 -18.26
C ASN A 346 -11.61 -1.58 -17.56
N SER A 347 -12.80 -1.63 -18.15
CA SER A 347 -13.96 -2.30 -17.54
C SER A 347 -13.75 -3.79 -17.29
N ILE A 348 -13.06 -4.50 -18.19
CA ILE A 348 -12.75 -5.93 -18.05
C ILE A 348 -11.83 -6.16 -16.85
N LEU A 349 -10.70 -5.45 -16.80
CA LEU A 349 -9.73 -5.59 -15.71
C LEU A 349 -10.33 -5.14 -14.37
N THR A 350 -11.13 -4.09 -14.39
CA THR A 350 -11.80 -3.59 -13.17
C THR A 350 -12.78 -4.60 -12.63
N SER A 351 -13.60 -5.21 -13.49
CA SER A 351 -14.53 -6.28 -13.11
C SER A 351 -13.78 -7.46 -12.48
N ILE A 352 -12.73 -7.97 -13.16
CA ILE A 352 -11.92 -9.09 -12.66
C ILE A 352 -11.30 -8.79 -11.29
N VAL A 353 -10.73 -7.59 -11.12
CA VAL A 353 -10.10 -7.19 -9.86
C VAL A 353 -11.13 -7.05 -8.75
N MET A 354 -12.27 -6.43 -9.02
CA MET A 354 -13.32 -6.21 -8.03
C MET A 354 -13.92 -7.54 -7.53
N ASP A 355 -14.19 -8.48 -8.43
CA ASP A 355 -14.68 -9.82 -8.07
C ASP A 355 -13.71 -10.52 -7.11
N ALA A 356 -12.41 -10.48 -7.42
CA ALA A 356 -11.38 -11.05 -6.55
C ALA A 356 -11.28 -10.30 -5.20
N VAL A 357 -11.33 -8.97 -5.21
CA VAL A 357 -11.28 -8.15 -3.99
C VAL A 357 -12.45 -8.48 -3.06
N LEU A 358 -13.66 -8.61 -3.58
CA LEU A 358 -14.85 -8.98 -2.81
C LEU A 358 -14.76 -10.41 -2.29
N LYS A 359 -14.49 -11.37 -3.18
CA LYS A 359 -14.40 -12.80 -2.85
C LYS A 359 -13.36 -13.10 -1.78
N TYR A 360 -12.18 -12.48 -1.88
CA TYR A 360 -11.07 -12.70 -0.95
C TYR A 360 -11.04 -11.72 0.22
N ARG A 361 -12.06 -10.86 0.37
CA ARG A 361 -12.23 -9.91 1.46
C ARG A 361 -11.04 -8.95 1.59
N LEU A 362 -10.59 -8.38 0.48
CA LEU A 362 -9.49 -7.42 0.41
C LEU A 362 -9.95 -5.97 0.63
N LEU A 363 -10.99 -5.77 1.44
CA LEU A 363 -11.51 -4.46 1.81
C LEU A 363 -10.90 -4.00 3.15
N PRO A 364 -10.78 -2.68 3.42
CA PRO A 364 -11.25 -1.56 2.61
C PRO A 364 -10.33 -1.24 1.43
N ALA A 365 -10.94 -0.95 0.27
CA ALA A 365 -10.23 -0.62 -0.96
C ALA A 365 -10.91 0.55 -1.69
N ALA A 366 -10.11 1.36 -2.40
CA ALA A 366 -10.61 2.43 -3.27
C ALA A 366 -10.07 2.25 -4.69
N TYR A 367 -10.93 2.39 -5.69
CA TYR A 367 -10.50 2.44 -7.09
C TYR A 367 -9.65 3.69 -7.34
N VAL A 368 -8.54 3.51 -8.06
CA VAL A 368 -7.69 4.59 -8.52
C VAL A 368 -7.36 4.35 -9.99
N SER A 369 -7.61 5.33 -10.85
CA SER A 369 -7.19 5.26 -12.25
C SER A 369 -5.66 5.24 -12.32
N ALA A 370 -5.08 4.13 -12.79
CA ALA A 370 -3.64 4.03 -12.99
C ALA A 370 -3.15 4.97 -14.10
N LYS A 371 -4.03 5.35 -15.04
CA LYS A 371 -3.71 6.37 -16.07
C LYS A 371 -3.61 7.76 -15.46
N SER A 372 -4.43 8.05 -14.45
CA SER A 372 -4.42 9.35 -13.76
C SER A 372 -3.31 9.44 -12.71
N LEU A 373 -2.98 8.33 -12.05
CA LEU A 373 -1.97 8.27 -11.00
C LEU A 373 -1.03 7.05 -11.20
N PRO A 374 -0.12 7.09 -12.18
CA PRO A 374 0.78 5.99 -12.54
C PRO A 374 1.97 5.87 -11.57
N VAL A 375 1.71 5.40 -10.35
CA VAL A 375 2.69 5.27 -9.25
C VAL A 375 3.48 3.97 -9.30
N SER A 376 4.54 3.87 -8.49
CA SER A 376 5.39 2.68 -8.38
C SER A 376 5.99 2.29 -9.75
N ASP A 377 6.36 1.02 -9.92
CA ASP A 377 6.87 0.49 -11.18
C ASP A 377 5.78 0.34 -12.27
N LEU A 378 4.52 0.69 -11.96
CA LEU A 378 3.41 0.73 -12.90
C LEU A 378 3.63 1.77 -14.01
N GLY A 379 4.22 2.92 -13.65
CA GLY A 379 4.26 4.09 -14.52
C GLY A 379 4.89 3.86 -15.90
N PRO A 380 6.11 3.31 -16.00
CA PRO A 380 6.74 3.03 -17.29
C PRO A 380 5.90 2.16 -18.25
N PHE A 381 5.09 1.25 -17.72
CA PHE A 381 4.18 0.41 -18.51
C PHE A 381 2.92 1.17 -18.92
N VAL A 382 2.30 1.91 -18.01
CA VAL A 382 1.13 2.75 -18.31
C VAL A 382 1.46 3.80 -19.38
N PHE A 383 2.61 4.48 -19.27
CA PHE A 383 3.07 5.44 -20.29
C PHE A 383 3.36 4.78 -21.65
N SER A 384 3.56 3.46 -21.66
CA SER A 384 3.75 2.66 -22.87
C SER A 384 2.44 2.03 -23.38
N ASN A 385 1.29 2.48 -22.88
CA ASN A 385 -0.05 1.96 -23.20
C ASN A 385 -0.23 0.46 -22.90
N VAL A 386 0.42 -0.04 -21.86
CA VAL A 386 0.21 -1.41 -21.39
C VAL A 386 -0.92 -1.41 -20.35
N PRO A 387 -2.02 -2.16 -20.56
CA PRO A 387 -3.06 -2.32 -19.56
C PRO A 387 -2.47 -2.87 -18.27
N SER A 388 -2.75 -2.24 -17.13
CA SER A 388 -2.00 -2.50 -15.90
C SER A 388 -2.90 -2.54 -14.66
N ILE A 389 -2.53 -3.39 -13.70
CA ILE A 389 -3.20 -3.59 -12.41
C ILE A 389 -2.16 -3.52 -11.29
N MET A 390 -2.51 -2.88 -10.19
CA MET A 390 -1.79 -2.97 -8.92
C MET A 390 -2.78 -2.85 -7.75
N ILE A 391 -2.72 -3.80 -6.82
CA ILE A 391 -3.47 -3.76 -5.56
C ILE A 391 -2.45 -3.51 -4.46
N ILE A 392 -2.41 -2.29 -3.92
CA ILE A 392 -1.34 -1.84 -3.02
C ILE A 392 -1.90 -1.29 -1.72
N GLY A 393 -1.42 -1.80 -0.60
CA GLY A 393 -1.71 -1.31 0.74
C GLY A 393 -0.43 -0.99 1.50
N LYS A 394 -0.21 0.28 1.82
CA LYS A 394 0.94 0.74 2.61
C LYS A 394 0.45 1.23 3.96
N SER A 395 0.76 0.48 5.02
CA SER A 395 0.47 0.90 6.38
C SER A 395 1.34 2.08 6.79
N ILE A 396 1.01 2.67 7.93
CA ILE A 396 1.77 3.76 8.56
C ILE A 396 3.23 3.43 8.88
N PHE A 397 3.65 2.16 8.77
CA PHE A 397 5.02 1.71 8.96
C PHE A 397 5.86 1.75 7.67
N TYR A 398 5.28 2.14 6.54
CA TYR A 398 5.96 2.30 5.25
C TYR A 398 7.26 3.11 5.39
N HIS A 399 8.34 2.59 4.81
CA HIS A 399 9.68 3.19 4.85
C HIS A 399 10.21 3.48 6.27
N THR A 400 9.72 2.74 7.28
CA THR A 400 10.22 2.83 8.66
C THR A 400 10.93 1.54 9.09
N LYS A 401 11.74 1.63 10.15
CA LYS A 401 12.34 0.43 10.76
C LYS A 401 11.32 -0.55 11.33
N GLU A 402 10.07 -0.11 11.51
CA GLU A 402 8.96 -0.91 12.01
C GLU A 402 8.23 -1.68 10.90
N ASP A 403 8.61 -1.52 9.62
CA ASP A 403 8.17 -2.42 8.55
C ASP A 403 8.80 -3.81 8.71
N THR A 404 8.15 -4.62 9.53
CA THR A 404 8.65 -5.87 10.10
C THR A 404 7.59 -6.97 10.02
N ILE A 405 8.05 -8.22 10.06
CA ILE A 405 7.25 -9.40 9.72
C ILE A 405 6.04 -9.63 10.64
N ASP A 406 6.02 -9.05 11.85
CA ASP A 406 4.90 -9.17 12.79
C ASP A 406 3.66 -8.36 12.38
N LYS A 407 3.79 -7.50 11.36
CA LYS A 407 2.67 -6.72 10.80
C LYS A 407 2.02 -7.44 9.61
N ILE A 408 2.55 -8.59 9.18
CA ILE A 408 2.10 -9.33 8.00
C ILE A 408 1.59 -10.71 8.41
N PRO A 409 0.31 -10.87 8.78
CA PRO A 409 -0.20 -12.15 9.24
C PRO A 409 -0.39 -13.15 8.06
N PRO A 410 -0.14 -14.46 8.29
CA PRO A 410 -0.26 -15.49 7.25
C PRO A 410 -1.61 -15.54 6.53
N ASP A 411 -2.74 -15.34 7.22
CA ASP A 411 -4.08 -15.42 6.60
C ASP A 411 -4.30 -14.33 5.54
N ARG A 412 -3.68 -13.16 5.71
CA ARG A 412 -3.75 -12.06 4.74
C ARG A 412 -2.86 -12.32 3.55
N LEU A 413 -1.66 -12.86 3.77
CA LEU A 413 -0.78 -13.33 2.69
C LEU A 413 -1.51 -14.35 1.82
N GLU A 414 -2.19 -15.31 2.46
CA GLU A 414 -2.94 -16.34 1.77
C GLU A 414 -4.05 -15.75 0.89
N ARG A 415 -4.96 -14.94 1.48
CA ARG A 415 -6.09 -14.37 0.74
C ARG A 415 -5.64 -13.41 -0.35
N ALA A 416 -4.65 -12.57 -0.08
CA ALA A 416 -4.09 -11.66 -1.08
C ALA A 416 -3.46 -12.44 -2.24
N THR A 417 -2.69 -13.49 -1.96
CA THR A 417 -2.04 -14.30 -3.00
C THR A 417 -3.08 -15.07 -3.82
N LYS A 418 -4.08 -15.67 -3.18
CA LYS A 418 -5.21 -16.34 -3.87
C LYS A 418 -5.97 -15.36 -4.77
N ALA A 419 -6.23 -14.14 -4.31
CA ALA A 419 -6.85 -13.11 -5.13
C ALA A 419 -6.04 -12.80 -6.40
N HIS A 420 -4.72 -12.62 -6.28
CA HIS A 420 -3.86 -12.36 -7.43
C HIS A 420 -3.77 -13.55 -8.38
N ILE A 421 -3.76 -14.79 -7.85
CA ILE A 421 -3.85 -16.00 -8.68
C ILE A 421 -5.17 -16.01 -9.48
N GLU A 422 -6.30 -15.73 -8.84
CA GLU A 422 -7.61 -15.72 -9.51
C GLU A 422 -7.73 -14.60 -10.56
N ILE A 423 -7.20 -13.40 -10.26
CA ILE A 423 -7.11 -12.29 -11.22
C ILE A 423 -6.34 -12.74 -12.46
N VAL A 424 -5.15 -13.33 -12.28
CA VAL A 424 -4.33 -13.82 -13.40
C VAL A 424 -5.05 -14.93 -14.15
N GLN A 425 -5.69 -15.88 -13.47
CA GLN A 425 -6.46 -16.96 -14.11
C GLN A 425 -7.61 -16.43 -14.97
N ASN A 426 -8.29 -15.36 -14.54
CA ASN A 426 -9.37 -14.76 -15.31
C ASN A 426 -8.83 -13.96 -16.50
N ILE A 427 -7.76 -13.18 -16.33
CA ILE A 427 -7.07 -12.50 -17.44
C ILE A 427 -6.58 -13.50 -18.49
N LEU A 428 -6.07 -14.67 -18.07
CA LEU A 428 -5.61 -15.71 -18.99
C LEU A 428 -6.73 -16.24 -19.90
N LYS A 429 -8.01 -16.18 -19.48
CA LYS A 429 -9.17 -16.60 -20.29
C LYS A 429 -9.65 -15.52 -21.27
N GLU A 430 -9.32 -14.26 -21.01
CA GLU A 430 -9.74 -13.13 -21.85
C GLU A 430 -8.88 -12.99 -23.10
N LYS A 431 -9.46 -12.47 -24.19
CA LYS A 431 -8.68 -12.20 -25.41
C LYS A 431 -7.85 -10.93 -25.24
N THR A 432 -6.58 -10.98 -25.62
CA THR A 432 -5.65 -9.84 -25.54
C THR A 432 -6.19 -8.59 -26.24
N ASP A 433 -6.76 -8.75 -27.43
CA ASP A 433 -7.32 -7.62 -28.19
C ASP A 433 -8.52 -6.98 -27.49
N GLU A 434 -9.33 -7.75 -26.75
CA GLU A 434 -10.49 -7.20 -26.04
C GLU A 434 -10.06 -6.40 -24.81
N ILE A 435 -9.09 -6.92 -24.03
CA ILE A 435 -8.48 -6.16 -22.93
C ILE A 435 -7.87 -4.86 -23.46
N ARG A 436 -7.15 -4.89 -24.57
CA ARG A 436 -6.53 -3.69 -25.17
C ARG A 436 -7.55 -2.69 -25.69
N LYS A 437 -8.63 -3.15 -26.33
CA LYS A 437 -9.71 -2.27 -26.83
C LYS A 437 -10.50 -1.59 -25.70
N ALA A 438 -10.61 -2.25 -24.55
CA ALA A 438 -11.26 -1.71 -23.36
C ALA A 438 -10.39 -0.70 -22.59
N ASP A 439 -9.10 -0.61 -22.87
CA ASP A 439 -8.19 0.26 -22.14
C ASP A 439 -8.43 1.75 -22.44
N GLY A 440 -8.54 2.57 -21.39
CA GLY A 440 -9.02 3.96 -21.45
C GLY A 440 -10.54 4.13 -21.44
N LYS A 441 -11.32 3.07 -21.23
CA LYS A 441 -12.79 3.10 -21.22
C LYS A 441 -13.35 2.39 -19.99
N LEU A 442 -14.22 3.10 -19.27
CA LEU A 442 -15.06 2.55 -18.19
C LEU A 442 -16.53 2.43 -18.64
N ASP A 443 -16.76 2.18 -19.93
CA ASP A 443 -18.11 1.98 -20.46
C ASP A 443 -18.79 0.80 -19.75
N ASN A 444 -20.10 0.88 -19.52
CA ASN A 444 -20.92 -0.12 -18.81
C ASN A 444 -20.56 -0.34 -17.32
N PHE A 445 -19.90 0.61 -16.66
CA PHE A 445 -19.71 0.56 -15.20
C PHE A 445 -21.03 0.66 -14.42
N ASP A 446 -22.06 1.26 -15.03
CA ASP A 446 -23.39 1.35 -14.44
C ASP A 446 -24.01 -0.03 -14.26
N ASP A 447 -23.83 -0.99 -15.18
CA ASP A 447 -24.31 -2.37 -15.01
C ASP A 447 -23.60 -3.10 -13.85
N PHE A 448 -22.36 -2.70 -13.55
CA PHE A 448 -21.56 -3.20 -12.42
C PHE A 448 -21.99 -2.56 -11.08
N ILE A 449 -22.32 -1.26 -11.07
CA ILE A 449 -22.85 -0.55 -9.89
C ILE A 449 -24.31 -0.95 -9.61
N GLU A 450 -25.13 -1.15 -10.64
CA GLU A 450 -26.54 -1.52 -10.54
C GLU A 450 -26.77 -3.03 -10.31
N GLY A 451 -25.72 -3.85 -10.35
CA GLY A 451 -25.72 -5.21 -9.83
C GLY A 451 -26.83 -6.10 -10.38
N LYS A 452 -26.87 -6.34 -11.70
CA LYS A 452 -27.68 -7.42 -12.29
C LYS A 452 -26.87 -8.67 -12.60
N TYR A 453 -26.12 -9.14 -11.63
CA TYR A 453 -25.69 -10.53 -11.60
C TYR A 453 -26.72 -11.28 -10.76
N GLY A 454 -27.28 -12.36 -11.31
CA GLY A 454 -28.40 -13.10 -10.71
C GLY A 454 -28.04 -13.81 -9.42
N TYR A 455 -27.90 -13.05 -8.33
CA TYR A 455 -27.60 -13.55 -7.00
C TYR A 455 -28.88 -13.73 -6.20
N GLU A 456 -28.98 -14.85 -5.49
CA GLU A 456 -30.07 -15.07 -4.54
C GLU A 456 -29.70 -14.41 -3.20
N PRO A 457 -30.52 -13.48 -2.68
CA PRO A 457 -30.30 -12.90 -1.36
C PRO A 457 -30.39 -13.96 -0.27
N PRO A 458 -29.77 -13.76 0.92
CA PRO A 458 -29.92 -14.69 2.03
C PRO A 458 -31.40 -14.82 2.42
N SER A 459 -31.89 -16.05 2.52
CA SER A 459 -33.27 -16.34 2.88
C SER A 459 -33.40 -16.70 4.36
N GLY A 460 -34.62 -16.78 4.87
CA GLY A 460 -34.85 -17.10 6.28
C GLY A 460 -36.31 -17.23 6.67
N PHE A 461 -36.52 -17.41 7.96
CA PHE A 461 -37.83 -17.31 8.60
C PHE A 461 -37.68 -16.71 9.99
N PHE A 462 -38.78 -16.38 10.65
CA PHE A 462 -38.74 -15.90 12.03
C PHE A 462 -39.86 -16.46 12.90
N ASP A 463 -39.56 -16.56 14.19
CA ASP A 463 -40.46 -17.01 15.24
C ASP A 463 -40.64 -15.96 16.32
N ILE A 464 -41.72 -16.14 17.09
CA ILE A 464 -42.23 -15.15 18.05
C ILE A 464 -42.57 -15.85 19.35
N LEU A 465 -42.09 -15.31 20.47
CA LEU A 465 -42.29 -15.89 21.79
C LEU A 465 -42.76 -14.84 22.80
N PRO A 466 -43.91 -15.02 23.48
CA PRO A 466 -44.89 -16.09 23.28
C PRO A 466 -45.72 -15.87 22.01
N TYR A 467 -46.34 -16.95 21.51
CA TYR A 467 -47.34 -16.88 20.44
C TYR A 467 -48.59 -17.70 20.82
N PRO A 468 -49.82 -17.13 20.77
CA PRO A 468 -50.15 -15.75 20.42
C PRO A 468 -49.61 -14.73 21.44
N VAL A 469 -49.44 -13.47 21.02
CA VAL A 469 -48.86 -12.40 21.84
C VAL A 469 -49.94 -11.72 22.70
N PRO A 470 -49.85 -11.65 24.03
CA PRO A 470 -50.78 -10.87 24.84
C PRO A 470 -50.57 -9.36 24.67
N VAL A 471 -51.65 -8.57 24.67
CA VAL A 471 -51.57 -7.09 24.64
C VAL A 471 -50.67 -6.57 25.76
N GLY A 472 -49.77 -5.66 25.41
CA GLY A 472 -48.82 -5.03 26.33
C GLY A 472 -47.68 -5.95 26.83
N PHE A 473 -47.56 -7.18 26.31
CA PHE A 473 -46.44 -8.07 26.61
C PHE A 473 -45.30 -7.91 25.58
N PRO A 474 -44.03 -7.72 25.99
CA PRO A 474 -42.90 -7.61 25.08
C PRO A 474 -42.47 -8.99 24.55
N ALA A 475 -43.10 -9.40 23.44
CA ALA A 475 -42.78 -10.63 22.73
C ALA A 475 -41.41 -10.52 22.04
N LEU A 476 -40.63 -11.59 22.09
CA LEU A 476 -39.33 -11.71 21.42
C LEU A 476 -39.54 -12.15 19.97
N PHE A 477 -38.99 -11.39 19.04
CA PHE A 477 -38.93 -11.72 17.61
C PHE A 477 -37.51 -12.18 17.29
N HIS A 478 -37.38 -13.43 16.84
CA HIS A 478 -36.07 -14.03 16.55
C HIS A 478 -36.04 -14.65 15.15
N PRO A 479 -35.19 -14.15 14.25
CA PRO A 479 -35.06 -14.68 12.91
C PRO A 479 -34.02 -15.81 12.89
N THR A 480 -34.25 -16.78 12.00
CA THR A 480 -33.22 -17.70 11.52
C THR A 480 -32.87 -17.29 10.10
N VAL A 481 -31.64 -16.82 9.90
CA VAL A 481 -31.10 -16.43 8.59
C VAL A 481 -30.26 -17.58 8.06
N PHE A 482 -30.61 -18.08 6.88
CA PHE A 482 -29.82 -19.08 6.17
C PHE A 482 -28.71 -18.39 5.39
N ARG A 483 -27.51 -18.97 5.42
CA ARG A 483 -26.35 -18.44 4.70
C ARG A 483 -26.52 -18.70 3.21
N SER A 484 -26.35 -17.66 2.40
CA SER A 484 -26.01 -17.82 1.00
C SER A 484 -24.50 -18.04 0.89
N PRO A 485 -24.00 -18.98 0.06
CA PRO A 485 -22.56 -19.08 -0.24
C PRO A 485 -22.02 -17.85 -0.97
N GLU A 486 -22.91 -17.07 -1.58
CA GLU A 486 -22.61 -16.05 -2.57
C GLU A 486 -22.91 -14.62 -2.09
N SER A 487 -23.65 -14.46 -0.98
CA SER A 487 -23.97 -13.17 -0.37
C SER A 487 -23.98 -13.23 1.17
N ILE A 488 -23.66 -12.10 1.82
CA ILE A 488 -23.68 -11.97 3.28
C ILE A 488 -24.74 -10.96 3.70
N ALA A 489 -25.55 -11.31 4.71
CA ALA A 489 -26.51 -10.38 5.32
C ALA A 489 -25.75 -9.30 6.10
N LEU A 490 -25.92 -8.04 5.71
CA LEU A 490 -25.27 -6.88 6.36
C LEU A 490 -26.23 -6.13 7.28
N ASP A 491 -27.50 -6.02 6.90
CA ASP A 491 -28.47 -5.22 7.64
C ASP A 491 -29.84 -5.91 7.71
N PHE A 492 -30.65 -5.51 8.70
CA PHE A 492 -31.93 -6.11 9.02
C PHE A 492 -32.96 -5.05 9.40
N GLU A 493 -34.20 -5.26 8.96
CA GLU A 493 -35.31 -4.36 9.30
C GLU A 493 -36.57 -5.14 9.67
N TRP A 494 -37.21 -4.75 10.77
CA TRP A 494 -38.50 -5.21 11.23
C TRP A 494 -39.54 -4.13 11.00
N ASP A 495 -40.69 -4.53 10.46
CA ASP A 495 -41.96 -3.79 10.55
C ASP A 495 -42.96 -4.69 11.26
N PHE A 496 -43.43 -4.25 12.43
CA PHE A 496 -44.33 -5.04 13.27
C PHE A 496 -45.80 -4.96 12.84
N GLY A 497 -46.11 -4.18 11.80
CA GLY A 497 -47.46 -4.05 11.22
C GLY A 497 -48.40 -3.15 12.02
N ASP A 498 -47.93 -2.50 13.09
CA ASP A 498 -48.67 -1.52 13.90
C ASP A 498 -48.10 -0.09 13.82
N GLY A 499 -47.11 0.11 12.95
CA GLY A 499 -46.42 1.37 12.72
C GLY A 499 -45.05 1.47 13.42
N ASP A 500 -44.73 0.54 14.33
CA ASP A 500 -43.42 0.48 14.97
C ASP A 500 -42.44 -0.40 14.14
N THR A 501 -41.16 -0.03 14.14
CA THR A 501 -40.08 -0.71 13.39
C THR A 501 -38.85 -0.95 14.27
N SER A 502 -37.93 -1.81 13.82
CA SER A 502 -36.64 -2.04 14.50
C SER A 502 -35.58 -2.54 13.53
N ASN A 503 -34.32 -2.17 13.73
CA ASN A 503 -33.17 -2.70 12.98
C ASN A 503 -32.30 -3.67 13.81
N ILE A 504 -32.76 -4.06 15.00
CA ILE A 504 -32.05 -5.02 15.86
C ILE A 504 -32.50 -6.43 15.46
N ILE A 505 -31.57 -7.30 15.07
CA ILE A 505 -31.87 -8.65 14.57
C ILE A 505 -32.72 -9.47 15.55
N LEU A 506 -32.37 -9.45 16.85
CA LEU A 506 -33.10 -10.09 17.94
C LEU A 506 -33.76 -9.01 18.79
N THR A 507 -35.06 -8.80 18.62
CA THR A 507 -35.74 -7.62 19.18
C THR A 507 -37.01 -8.00 19.95
N ARG A 508 -37.51 -7.08 20.78
CA ARG A 508 -38.75 -7.27 21.55
C ARG A 508 -39.75 -6.19 21.18
N HIS A 509 -41.01 -6.59 20.99
CA HIS A 509 -42.10 -5.66 20.66
C HIS A 509 -43.38 -5.98 21.44
N ALA A 510 -44.14 -4.95 21.80
CA ALA A 510 -45.38 -5.07 22.56
C ALA A 510 -46.53 -4.31 21.88
N TYR A 511 -47.57 -5.05 21.49
CA TYR A 511 -48.74 -4.49 20.82
C TYR A 511 -49.73 -3.85 21.79
N ARG A 512 -50.30 -2.70 21.39
CA ARG A 512 -51.23 -1.91 22.23
C ARG A 512 -52.69 -2.37 22.16
N LYS A 513 -53.06 -3.12 21.11
CA LYS A 513 -54.44 -3.57 20.86
C LYS A 513 -54.44 -5.02 20.39
N PRO A 514 -55.50 -5.80 20.68
CA PRO A 514 -55.65 -7.13 20.12
C PRO A 514 -55.92 -7.05 18.61
N GLY A 515 -55.52 -8.06 17.86
CA GLY A 515 -55.66 -8.06 16.40
C GLY A 515 -54.75 -9.06 15.70
N VAL A 516 -54.74 -8.99 14.36
CA VAL A 516 -53.79 -9.72 13.52
C VAL A 516 -52.92 -8.70 12.80
N TYR A 517 -51.62 -8.76 13.04
CA TYR A 517 -50.64 -7.83 12.48
C TYR A 517 -49.79 -8.53 11.43
N LYS A 518 -49.58 -7.89 10.28
CA LYS A 518 -48.73 -8.44 9.23
C LYS A 518 -47.29 -7.96 9.45
N VAL A 519 -46.49 -8.81 10.06
CA VAL A 519 -45.09 -8.51 10.36
C VAL A 519 -44.22 -8.84 9.17
N SER A 520 -43.29 -7.95 8.83
CA SER A 520 -42.23 -8.21 7.86
C SER A 520 -40.84 -8.09 8.47
N PHE A 521 -39.96 -8.99 8.06
CA PHE A 521 -38.53 -8.97 8.33
C PHE A 521 -37.78 -8.88 7.00
N THR A 522 -37.02 -7.81 6.81
CA THR A 522 -36.23 -7.54 5.61
C THR A 522 -34.77 -7.85 5.90
N ILE A 523 -34.14 -8.64 5.04
CA ILE A 523 -32.70 -8.90 5.05
C ILE A 523 -32.08 -8.10 3.90
N ILE A 524 -31.05 -7.32 4.19
CA ILE A 524 -30.29 -6.56 3.19
C ILE A 524 -28.89 -7.16 3.09
N ASP A 525 -28.49 -7.59 1.90
CA ASP A 525 -27.18 -8.18 1.67
C ASP A 525 -26.09 -7.15 1.31
N ASN A 526 -24.86 -7.63 1.15
CA ASN A 526 -23.70 -6.81 0.76
C ASN A 526 -23.75 -6.24 -0.66
N TYR A 527 -24.79 -6.56 -1.43
CA TYR A 527 -25.05 -6.01 -2.76
C TYR A 527 -26.27 -5.07 -2.77
N GLY A 528 -26.93 -4.86 -1.62
CA GLY A 528 -28.13 -4.03 -1.50
C GLY A 528 -29.43 -4.73 -1.90
N ASN A 529 -29.39 -6.03 -2.23
CA ASN A 529 -30.59 -6.81 -2.51
C ASN A 529 -31.41 -6.99 -1.23
N LYS A 530 -32.73 -7.08 -1.39
CA LYS A 530 -33.67 -7.22 -0.28
C LYS A 530 -34.47 -8.50 -0.39
N GLU A 531 -34.41 -9.33 0.64
CA GLU A 531 -35.36 -10.42 0.84
C GLU A 531 -36.35 -10.04 1.95
N ILE A 532 -37.65 -10.25 1.72
CA ILE A 532 -38.71 -9.84 2.66
C ILE A 532 -39.54 -11.05 3.10
N ILE A 533 -39.36 -11.45 4.36
CA ILE A 533 -40.10 -12.53 5.00
C ILE A 533 -41.32 -11.95 5.69
N LYS A 534 -42.52 -12.51 5.47
CA LYS A 534 -43.78 -12.00 6.04
C LYS A 534 -44.53 -13.07 6.83
N ARG A 535 -45.06 -12.69 8.00
CA ARG A 535 -45.89 -13.57 8.85
C ARG A 535 -47.00 -12.80 9.54
N ASN A 536 -48.18 -13.41 9.66
CA ASN A 536 -49.28 -12.86 10.44
C ASN A 536 -49.11 -13.20 11.93
N VAL A 537 -49.16 -12.18 12.78
CA VAL A 537 -49.00 -12.27 14.23
C VAL A 537 -50.33 -12.02 14.91
N ARG A 538 -50.81 -13.02 15.66
CA ARG A 538 -52.05 -12.90 16.41
C ARG A 538 -51.77 -12.35 17.79
N VAL A 539 -52.38 -11.21 18.09
CA VAL A 539 -52.34 -10.54 19.39
C VAL A 539 -53.70 -10.71 20.06
N ILE A 540 -53.68 -11.18 21.30
CA ILE A 540 -54.88 -11.47 22.09
C ILE A 540 -54.92 -10.60 23.35
N ASP A 541 -56.12 -10.38 23.89
CA ASP A 541 -56.27 -9.80 25.21
C ASP A 541 -55.59 -10.68 26.27
N LYS A 542 -55.20 -10.06 27.40
CA LYS A 542 -54.50 -10.73 28.49
C LYS A 542 -55.31 -11.83 29.16
#